data_AF-A0AAJ2H5R7-F1
#
_entry.id   AF-A0AAJ2H5R7-F1
#
_cell.length_a   1.000
_cell.length_b   1.000
_cell.length_c   1.000
_cell.angle_alpha   90.00
_cell.angle_beta   90.00
_cell.angle_gamma   90.00
#
_symmetry.space_group_name_H-M   'P 1'
#
loop_
_entity.id
_entity.type
_entity.pdbx_description
1 polymer ?
#
loop_
_entity_poly.entity_id
_entity_poly.type
_entity_poly.pdbx_seq_one_letter_code
_entity_poly.pdbx_strand_id
1 'polypeptide(L)'
;AALISMFVSLTLDPMLSAIWPEKPEDEKNKGWFQRFLDKCSTAINSLNHVYTRILKFCLRFRLLTLGVAILSLVAAFALAGMIGKEFVPVPDKGELKVQFETPVDSTLQYTEAKVKQVDQILRDFPEVIMTYGSINSLGSAGRNSAVLRVTLT
;
A
#
# COMPACT_ATOMS: atom_id res chain seq x y z
N ALA A 1 -11.07 -15.85 -1.12
CA ALA A 1 -10.08 -16.12 -2.18
C ALA A 1 -9.33 -17.45 -1.94
N ALA A 2 -8.60 -17.63 -0.83
CA ALA A 2 -7.78 -18.83 -0.59
C ALA A 2 -8.51 -20.19 -0.72
N LEU A 3 -9.72 -20.33 -0.18
CA LEU A 3 -10.52 -21.56 -0.30
C LEU A 3 -10.96 -21.86 -1.73
N ILE A 4 -11.26 -20.81 -2.50
CA ILE A 4 -11.61 -20.93 -3.92
C ILE A 4 -10.38 -21.36 -4.71
N SER A 5 -9.20 -20.80 -4.42
CA SER A 5 -7.93 -21.23 -5.03
C SER A 5 -7.58 -22.69 -4.71
N MET A 6 -7.80 -23.14 -3.46
CA MET A 6 -7.60 -24.54 -3.08
C MET A 6 -8.57 -25.47 -3.83
N PHE A 7 -9.85 -25.09 -3.93
CA PHE A 7 -10.84 -25.86 -4.68
C PHE A 7 -10.49 -25.95 -6.17
N VAL A 8 -10.09 -24.83 -6.78
CA VAL A 8 -9.62 -24.76 -8.16
C VAL A 8 -8.39 -25.63 -8.37
N SER A 9 -7.37 -25.55 -7.50
CA SER A 9 -6.15 -26.35 -7.66
C SER A 9 -6.40 -27.86 -7.53
N LEU A 10 -7.36 -28.27 -6.69
CA LEU A 10 -7.71 -29.68 -6.53
C LEU A 10 -8.59 -30.23 -7.67
N THR A 11 -9.21 -29.38 -8.49
CA THR A 11 -10.16 -29.81 -9.53
C THR A 11 -9.67 -29.47 -10.94
N LEU A 12 -9.30 -28.21 -11.19
CA LEU A 12 -8.87 -27.70 -12.48
C LEU A 12 -7.42 -28.08 -12.80
N ASP A 13 -6.48 -27.99 -11.87
CA ASP A 13 -5.08 -28.35 -12.15
C ASP A 13 -4.91 -29.83 -12.57
N PRO A 14 -5.51 -30.83 -11.88
CA PRO A 14 -5.41 -32.22 -12.33
C PRO A 14 -6.18 -32.48 -13.63
N MET A 15 -7.33 -31.81 -13.85
CA MET A 15 -8.09 -31.93 -15.10
C MET A 15 -7.30 -31.39 -16.31
N LEU A 16 -6.60 -30.26 -16.12
CA LEU A 16 -5.75 -29.64 -17.14
C LEU A 16 -4.47 -30.46 -17.40
N SER A 17 -3.84 -30.97 -16.36
CA SER A 17 -2.64 -31.82 -16.49
C SER A 17 -2.97 -33.16 -17.18
N ALA A 18 -4.19 -33.68 -17.03
CA ALA A 18 -4.61 -34.92 -17.69
C ALA A 18 -4.88 -34.74 -19.19
N ILE A 19 -5.34 -33.55 -19.63
CA ILE A 19 -5.63 -33.28 -21.04
C ILE A 19 -4.43 -32.77 -21.83
N TRP A 20 -3.47 -32.13 -21.17
CA TRP A 20 -2.20 -31.70 -21.76
C TRP A 20 -1.03 -32.55 -21.24
N PRO A 21 -0.85 -33.79 -21.73
CA PRO A 21 0.30 -34.60 -21.38
C PRO A 21 1.57 -33.95 -21.92
N GLU A 22 2.58 -33.85 -21.05
CA GLU A 22 3.92 -33.44 -21.43
C GLU A 22 4.48 -34.44 -22.46
N LYS A 23 4.88 -33.92 -23.62
CA LYS A 23 5.62 -34.72 -24.60
C LYS A 23 7.01 -35.00 -24.03
N PRO A 24 7.51 -36.25 -24.08
CA PRO A 24 8.90 -36.52 -23.77
C PRO A 24 9.79 -35.69 -24.69
N GLU A 25 10.84 -35.08 -24.14
CA GLU A 25 11.75 -34.20 -24.86
C GLU A 25 12.40 -34.93 -26.05
N ASP A 26 11.87 -34.73 -27.26
CA ASP A 26 12.54 -35.09 -28.49
C ASP A 26 13.68 -34.09 -28.76
N GLU A 27 14.92 -34.54 -28.62
CA GLU A 27 16.18 -33.78 -28.74
C GLU A 27 16.42 -33.02 -30.07
N LYS A 28 15.50 -33.03 -31.05
CA LYS A 28 15.86 -32.73 -32.44
C LYS A 28 15.45 -31.37 -33.02
N ASN A 29 14.73 -30.51 -32.29
CA ASN A 29 14.44 -29.15 -32.79
C ASN A 29 14.57 -28.09 -31.69
N LYS A 30 15.82 -27.76 -31.34
CA LYS A 30 16.15 -26.67 -30.40
C LYS A 30 15.84 -25.30 -31.01
N GLY A 31 14.57 -24.91 -30.93
CA GLY A 31 14.14 -23.52 -31.11
C GLY A 31 14.76 -22.60 -30.05
N TRP A 32 14.78 -21.29 -30.31
CA TRP A 32 15.30 -20.29 -29.38
C TRP A 32 14.64 -20.36 -27.99
N PHE A 33 13.36 -20.77 -27.93
CA PHE A 33 12.60 -20.96 -26.69
C PHE A 33 13.10 -22.15 -25.85
N GLN A 34 13.42 -23.29 -26.46
CA GLN A 34 13.93 -24.44 -25.72
C GLN A 34 15.32 -24.18 -25.14
N ARG A 35 16.18 -23.44 -25.85
CA ARG A 35 17.49 -22.99 -25.32
C ARG A 35 17.34 -22.03 -24.14
N PHE A 36 16.26 -21.23 -24.10
CA PHE A 36 15.94 -20.39 -22.95
C PHE A 36 15.51 -21.24 -21.75
N LEU A 37 14.64 -22.24 -21.97
CA LEU A 37 14.23 -23.19 -20.94
C LEU A 37 15.41 -23.99 -20.38
N ASP A 38 16.32 -24.49 -21.22
CA ASP A 38 17.53 -25.21 -20.81
C ASP A 38 18.44 -24.34 -19.92
N LYS A 39 18.60 -23.06 -20.27
CA LYS A 39 19.36 -22.08 -19.47
C LYS A 39 18.69 -21.80 -18.13
N CYS A 40 17.36 -21.64 -18.11
CA CYS A 40 16.60 -21.48 -16.87
C CYS A 40 16.70 -22.72 -15.98
N SER A 41 16.57 -23.93 -16.55
CA SER A 41 16.72 -25.19 -15.83
C SER A 41 18.12 -25.32 -15.22
N THR A 42 19.17 -24.98 -15.98
CA THR A 42 20.55 -24.97 -15.48
C THR A 42 20.76 -23.94 -14.36
N ALA A 43 20.15 -22.75 -14.49
CA ALA A 43 20.19 -21.72 -13.45
C ALA A 43 19.50 -22.18 -12.16
N ILE A 44 18.32 -22.80 -12.28
CA ILE A 44 17.59 -23.39 -11.14
C ILE A 44 18.42 -24.49 -10.48
N ASN A 45 19.07 -25.35 -11.27
CA ASN A 45 19.90 -26.42 -10.73
C ASN A 45 21.14 -25.88 -10.00
N SER A 46 21.75 -24.81 -10.51
CA SER A 46 22.83 -24.10 -9.83
C SER A 46 22.36 -23.50 -8.51
N LEU A 47 21.17 -22.88 -8.49
CA LEU A 47 20.57 -22.34 -7.27
C LEU A 47 20.30 -23.45 -6.24
N ASN A 48 19.83 -24.62 -6.67
CA ASN A 48 19.64 -25.78 -5.81
C ASN A 48 20.94 -26.27 -5.16
N HIS A 49 22.07 -26.23 -5.90
CA HIS A 49 23.37 -26.59 -5.35
C HIS A 49 23.82 -25.60 -4.26
N VAL A 50 23.63 -24.30 -4.50
CA VAL A 50 23.93 -23.25 -3.52
C VAL A 50 23.04 -23.41 -2.28
N TYR A 51 21.73 -23.59 -2.48
CA TYR A 51 20.77 -23.83 -1.41
C TYR A 51 21.17 -25.04 -0.55
N THR A 52 21.51 -26.16 -1.19
CA THR A 52 21.94 -27.37 -0.48
C THR A 52 23.21 -27.15 0.33
N ARG A 53 24.16 -26.36 -0.19
CA ARG A 53 25.41 -26.01 0.52
C ARG A 53 25.14 -25.15 1.75
N ILE A 54 24.29 -24.14 1.62
CA ILE A 54 23.85 -23.29 2.74
C ILE A 54 23.11 -24.13 3.78
N LEU A 55 22.22 -25.03 3.35
CA LEU A 55 21.46 -25.88 4.25
C LEU A 55 22.37 -26.83 5.03
N LYS A 56 23.36 -27.45 4.38
CA LYS A 56 24.38 -28.27 5.07
C LYS A 56 25.18 -27.45 6.09
N PHE A 57 25.53 -26.20 5.76
CA PHE A 57 26.19 -25.30 6.70
C PHE A 57 25.30 -24.98 7.91
N CYS A 58 24.03 -24.66 7.67
CA CYS A 58 23.03 -24.39 8.69
C CYS A 58 22.82 -25.59 9.64
N LEU A 59 22.79 -26.81 9.09
CA LEU A 59 22.64 -28.05 9.86
C LEU A 59 23.91 -28.44 10.63
N ARG A 60 25.09 -28.01 10.18
CA ARG A 60 26.37 -28.22 10.88
C ARG A 60 26.51 -27.28 12.08
N PHE A 61 26.09 -26.03 11.94
CA PHE A 61 26.17 -25.00 12.99
C PHE A 61 24.79 -24.67 13.58
N ARG A 62 24.12 -25.69 14.13
CA ARG A 62 22.72 -25.59 14.63
C ARG A 62 22.52 -24.50 15.69
N LEU A 63 23.51 -24.30 16.56
CA LEU A 63 23.45 -23.27 17.61
C LEU A 63 23.57 -21.85 17.01
N LEU A 64 24.40 -21.67 15.99
CA LEU A 64 24.56 -20.39 15.32
C LEU A 64 23.32 -20.04 14.51
N THR A 65 22.73 -21.00 13.81
CA THR A 65 21.47 -20.79 13.08
C THR A 65 20.30 -20.48 14.00
N LEU A 66 20.20 -21.17 15.14
CA LEU A 66 19.21 -20.84 16.16
C LEU A 66 19.42 -19.43 16.72
N GLY A 67 20.67 -19.05 16.98
CA GLY A 67 21.02 -17.69 17.44
C GLY A 67 20.62 -16.62 16.43
N VAL A 68 20.90 -16.82 15.14
CA VAL A 68 20.49 -15.89 14.07
C VAL A 68 18.96 -15.81 13.95
N ALA A 69 18.25 -16.94 14.07
CA ALA A 69 16.79 -16.94 14.03
C ALA A 69 16.19 -16.13 15.19
N ILE A 70 16.67 -16.35 16.42
CA ILE A 70 16.23 -15.59 17.60
C ILE A 70 16.58 -14.10 17.45
N LEU A 71 17.80 -13.78 17.00
CA LEU A 71 18.23 -12.41 16.78
C LEU A 71 17.36 -11.71 15.72
N SER A 72 17.00 -12.40 14.64
CA SER A 72 16.12 -11.85 13.60
C SER A 72 14.71 -11.56 14.13
N LEU A 73 14.19 -12.42 15.01
CA LEU A 73 12.90 -12.22 15.67
C LEU A 73 12.93 -11.03 16.62
N VAL A 74 13.97 -10.92 17.46
CA VAL A 74 14.15 -9.77 18.36
C VAL A 74 14.30 -8.47 17.57
N ALA A 75 15.08 -8.49 16.48
CA ALA A 75 15.23 -7.34 15.59
C ALA A 75 13.90 -6.92 14.95
N ALA A 76 13.07 -7.87 14.52
CA ALA A 76 11.75 -7.58 13.97
C ALA A 76 10.85 -6.89 15.00
N PHE A 77 10.84 -7.35 16.25
CA PHE A 77 10.08 -6.70 17.33
C PHE A 77 10.61 -5.31 17.67
N ALA A 78 11.93 -5.13 17.70
CA ALA A 78 12.55 -3.83 17.94
C ALA A 78 12.17 -2.83 16.84
N LEU A 79 12.24 -3.24 15.57
CA LEU A 79 11.85 -2.41 14.42
C LEU A 79 10.36 -2.10 14.41
N ALA A 80 9.51 -3.07 14.76
CA ALA A 80 8.06 -2.87 14.84
C ALA A 80 7.64 -1.82 15.88
N GLY A 81 8.45 -1.61 16.93
CA GLY A 81 8.25 -0.53 17.91
C GLY A 81 8.70 0.85 17.42
N MET A 82 9.66 0.91 16.49
CA MET A 82 10.17 2.16 15.92
C MET A 82 9.28 2.71 14.80
N ILE A 83 8.51 1.84 14.14
CA ILE A 83 7.59 2.24 13.08
C ILE A 83 6.30 2.78 13.70
N GLY A 84 5.96 4.04 13.36
CA GLY A 84 4.70 4.65 13.74
C GLY A 84 3.51 3.83 13.24
N LYS A 85 2.49 3.68 14.09
CA LYS A 85 1.26 2.95 13.75
C LYS A 85 0.22 3.95 13.30
N GLU A 86 -0.21 3.85 12.05
CA GLU A 86 -1.36 4.58 11.51
C GLU A 86 -2.47 3.58 11.19
N PHE A 87 -3.71 3.86 11.63
CA PHE A 87 -4.85 2.98 11.36
C PHE A 87 -5.21 2.99 9.87
N VAL A 88 -5.24 4.18 9.28
CA VAL A 88 -5.39 4.43 7.86
C VAL A 88 -4.52 5.65 7.55
N PRO A 89 -3.59 5.57 6.58
CA PRO A 89 -2.80 6.74 6.20
C PRO A 89 -3.74 7.82 5.70
N VAL A 90 -3.51 9.09 6.09
CA VAL A 90 -4.34 10.20 5.61
C VAL A 90 -4.03 10.39 4.12
N PRO A 91 -4.95 10.07 3.20
CA PRO A 91 -4.69 10.30 1.79
C PRO A 91 -4.81 11.79 1.50
N ASP A 92 -3.90 12.32 0.70
CA ASP A 92 -4.10 13.64 0.11
C ASP A 92 -5.27 13.55 -0.88
N LYS A 93 -6.33 14.32 -0.60
CA LYS A 93 -7.53 14.39 -1.45
C LYS A 93 -7.57 15.66 -2.29
N GLY A 94 -6.54 16.51 -2.22
CA GLY A 94 -6.59 17.85 -2.80
C GLY A 94 -7.71 18.69 -2.17
N GLU A 95 -8.06 18.44 -0.91
CA GLU A 95 -9.10 19.19 -0.19
C GLU A 95 -8.61 19.59 1.19
N LEU A 96 -8.75 20.87 1.52
CA LEU A 96 -8.42 21.45 2.82
C LEU A 96 -9.65 22.09 3.45
N LYS A 97 -9.91 21.77 4.72
CA LYS A 97 -11.03 22.32 5.49
C LYS A 97 -10.51 23.37 6.47
N VAL A 98 -10.87 24.63 6.25
CA VAL A 98 -10.61 25.76 7.17
C VAL A 98 -11.87 26.02 7.99
N GLN A 99 -11.77 25.99 9.31
CA GLN A 99 -12.87 26.26 10.23
C GLN A 99 -12.45 27.37 11.19
N PHE A 100 -13.26 28.41 11.30
CA PHE A 100 -12.98 29.55 12.17
C PHE A 100 -14.25 30.10 12.81
N GLU A 101 -14.06 30.74 13.96
CA GLU A 101 -15.14 31.30 14.77
C GLU A 101 -14.92 32.81 14.96
N THR A 102 -15.98 33.60 14.78
CA THR A 102 -16.00 35.03 15.08
C THR A 102 -16.46 35.24 16.54
N PRO A 103 -16.29 36.45 17.10
CA PRO A 103 -16.74 36.74 18.46
C PRO A 103 -18.20 36.34 18.71
N VAL A 104 -18.49 35.89 19.93
CA VAL A 104 -19.84 35.60 20.38
C VAL A 104 -20.73 36.84 20.15
N ASP A 105 -21.98 36.63 19.74
CA ASP A 105 -22.95 37.67 19.32
C ASP A 105 -22.64 38.44 18.02
N SER A 106 -21.71 37.95 17.20
CA SER A 106 -21.55 38.47 15.83
C SER A 106 -22.81 38.27 14.99
N THR A 107 -23.20 39.30 14.23
CA THR A 107 -24.29 39.18 13.25
C THR A 107 -23.87 38.28 12.09
N LEU A 108 -24.85 37.66 11.42
CA LEU A 108 -24.58 36.81 10.25
C LEU A 108 -23.82 37.58 9.16
N GLN A 109 -24.17 38.86 8.96
CA GLN A 109 -23.49 39.75 8.01
C GLN A 109 -22.02 39.98 8.37
N TYR A 110 -21.69 40.09 9.66
CA TYR A 110 -20.31 40.23 10.10
C TYR A 110 -19.49 38.98 9.81
N THR A 111 -20.04 37.80 10.12
CA THR A 111 -19.42 36.51 9.81
C THR A 111 -19.24 36.34 8.30
N GLU A 112 -20.23 36.71 7.49
CA GLU A 112 -20.14 36.65 6.02
C GLU A 112 -19.03 37.56 5.47
N ALA A 113 -18.91 38.79 5.98
CA ALA A 113 -17.84 39.70 5.56
C ALA A 113 -16.45 39.12 5.86
N LYS A 114 -16.30 38.45 7.02
CA LYS A 114 -15.06 37.76 7.39
C LYS A 114 -14.79 36.51 6.55
N VAL A 115 -15.83 35.74 6.21
CA VAL A 115 -15.70 34.61 5.27
C VAL A 115 -15.21 35.08 3.91
N LYS A 116 -15.78 36.16 3.37
CA LYS A 116 -15.31 36.73 2.08
C LYS A 116 -13.87 37.22 2.15
N GLN A 117 -13.47 37.83 3.27
CA GLN A 117 -12.09 38.26 3.48
C GLN A 117 -11.12 37.06 3.46
N VAL A 118 -11.46 35.97 4.15
CA VAL A 118 -10.65 34.74 4.18
C VAL A 118 -10.64 34.05 2.81
N ASP A 119 -11.78 34.02 2.12
CA ASP A 119 -11.91 33.49 0.77
C ASP A 119 -10.98 34.19 -0.22
N GLN A 120 -10.92 35.52 -0.14
CA GLN A 120 -10.08 36.32 -1.03
C GLN A 120 -8.59 36.07 -0.80
N ILE A 121 -8.17 35.97 0.46
CA ILE A 121 -6.77 35.63 0.82
C ILE A 121 -6.42 34.22 0.33
N LEU A 122 -7.34 33.25 0.43
CA LEU A 122 -7.09 31.87 -0.01
C LEU A 122 -6.99 31.78 -1.54
N ARG A 123 -7.74 32.59 -2.28
CA ARG A 123 -7.68 32.66 -3.75
C ARG A 123 -6.41 33.32 -4.28
N ASP A 124 -5.65 34.04 -3.46
CA ASP A 124 -4.35 34.60 -3.86
C ASP A 124 -3.29 33.49 -4.06
N PHE A 125 -3.51 32.29 -3.51
CA PHE A 125 -2.63 31.14 -3.70
C PHE A 125 -2.96 30.41 -5.02
N PRO A 126 -1.97 30.19 -5.90
CA PRO A 126 -2.19 29.58 -7.21
C PRO A 126 -2.63 28.11 -7.13
N GLU A 127 -2.44 27.45 -5.99
CA GLU A 127 -2.83 26.05 -5.77
C GLU A 127 -4.34 25.87 -5.58
N VAL A 128 -5.10 26.96 -5.34
CA VAL A 128 -6.54 26.92 -5.03
C VAL A 128 -7.41 27.00 -6.28
N ILE A 129 -8.19 25.95 -6.56
CA ILE A 129 -9.11 25.87 -7.71
C ILE A 129 -10.50 26.39 -7.34
N MET A 130 -11.03 25.91 -6.21
CA MET A 130 -12.38 26.19 -5.77
C MET A 130 -12.42 26.38 -4.27
N THR A 131 -13.21 27.37 -3.85
CA THR A 131 -13.52 27.60 -2.46
C THR A 131 -15.04 27.57 -2.25
N TYR A 132 -15.47 26.88 -1.21
CA TYR A 132 -16.87 26.79 -0.82
C TYR A 132 -17.01 27.07 0.68
N GLY A 133 -17.73 28.13 1.02
CA GLY A 133 -18.00 28.54 2.40
C GLY A 133 -19.42 28.23 2.83
N SER A 134 -19.59 27.70 4.04
CA SER A 134 -20.90 27.54 4.70
C SER A 134 -20.84 28.15 6.10
N ILE A 135 -21.87 28.94 6.44
CA ILE A 135 -22.04 29.53 7.77
C ILE A 135 -23.19 28.80 8.44
N ASN A 136 -23.02 28.39 9.70
CA ASN A 136 -24.00 27.60 10.44
C ASN A 136 -24.35 26.26 9.74
N SER A 137 -23.36 25.35 9.67
CA SER A 137 -23.48 24.05 8.98
C SER A 137 -23.55 22.88 9.98
N LEU A 138 -24.00 21.70 9.52
CA LEU A 138 -24.08 20.46 10.33
C LEU A 138 -22.68 20.06 10.83
N GLY A 139 -22.27 20.56 12.00
CA GLY A 139 -20.96 20.34 12.61
C GLY A 139 -20.31 21.59 13.21
N SER A 140 -20.85 22.78 12.90
CA SER A 140 -20.43 24.08 13.44
C SER A 140 -21.69 24.92 13.66
N ALA A 141 -22.37 24.67 14.77
CA ALA A 141 -23.64 25.31 15.11
C ALA A 141 -23.40 26.69 15.72
N GLY A 142 -23.89 27.74 15.05
CA GLY A 142 -23.76 29.12 15.52
C GLY A 142 -23.62 30.12 14.39
N ARG A 143 -24.21 31.31 14.55
CA ARG A 143 -24.08 32.42 13.57
C ARG A 143 -22.65 32.96 13.50
N ASN A 144 -21.83 32.62 14.48
CA ASN A 144 -20.41 32.98 14.60
C ASN A 144 -19.47 31.88 14.11
N SER A 145 -19.96 30.75 13.60
CA SER A 145 -19.11 29.62 13.17
C SER A 145 -19.20 29.43 11.66
N ALA A 146 -18.05 29.42 10.98
CA ALA A 146 -17.96 29.26 9.53
C ALA A 146 -16.96 28.17 9.14
N VAL A 147 -17.31 27.43 8.09
CA VAL A 147 -16.48 26.38 7.49
C VAL A 147 -16.26 26.70 6.03
N LEU A 148 -14.99 26.73 5.60
CA LEU A 148 -14.57 26.96 4.23
C LEU A 148 -13.79 25.73 3.75
N ARG A 149 -14.28 25.08 2.69
CA ARG A 149 -13.60 23.99 2.00
C ARG A 149 -12.87 24.55 0.79
N VAL A 150 -11.60 24.18 0.66
CA VAL A 150 -10.70 24.61 -0.40
C VAL A 150 -10.30 23.36 -1.18
N THR A 151 -10.53 23.35 -2.49
CA THR A 151 -10.03 22.31 -3.39
C THR A 151 -8.73 22.81 -4.02
N LEU A 152 -7.68 21.99 -3.89
CA LEU A 152 -6.32 22.22 -4.34
C LEU A 152 -6.03 21.39 -5.61
N THR A 153 -5.03 21.83 -6.37
CA THR A 153 -4.57 21.17 -7.62
C THR A 153 -3.56 20.07 -7.36
#